data_AF-A0A2D6TYK4-F1
#
_entry.id   AF-A0A2D6TYK4-F1
#
_cell.length_a   1.000
_cell.length_b   1.000
_cell.length_c   1.000
_cell.angle_alpha   90.00
_cell.angle_beta   90.00
_cell.angle_gamma   90.00
#
_symmetry.space_group_name_H-M   'P 1'
#
loop_
_entity.id
_entity.type
_entity.pdbx_description
1 polymer ?
#
loop_
_entity_poly.entity_id
_entity_poly.type
_entity_poly.pdbx_seq_one_letter_code
_entity_poly.pdbx_strand_id
1 'polypeptide(L)'
;MEKRIEDIENIKGDSLENLEGLDNLDSLDAKKITMGNEEENRERGLEPNKGEDNRLEDMYMSRNWLVRMYFRWRVDTAICLARLRGSSRILDFGCGGGWLEKKLKGYKVFGYDNNPEKTFVEDYRKLVGIDKIFALDVFEHVPYEVIDEILEEFKKVASERGFDIVVSIPTENLLSRKVRRLVGKKEVPDEHITSYNQIVKLLNKHFKFKKRVNFFTVCHIYLYGFGE
;
A
#
# COMPACT_ATOMS: atom_id res chain seq x y z
N MET A 1 -14.23 51.88 -13.08
CA MET A 1 -13.07 51.26 -12.40
C MET A 1 -12.83 51.89 -11.03
N GLU A 2 -13.21 53.16 -10.82
CA GLU A 2 -13.11 53.86 -9.53
C GLU A 2 -14.09 53.38 -8.46
N LYS A 3 -15.28 52.87 -8.84
CA LYS A 3 -16.26 52.33 -7.88
C LYS A 3 -15.91 50.98 -7.23
N ARG A 4 -14.77 50.38 -7.59
CA ARG A 4 -14.26 49.11 -7.03
C ARG A 4 -13.13 49.30 -6.03
N ILE A 5 -12.63 50.53 -5.88
CA ILE A 5 -11.51 50.85 -4.99
C ILE A 5 -12.02 51.28 -3.60
N GLU A 6 -13.19 51.92 -3.52
CA GLU A 6 -13.83 52.27 -2.22
C GLU A 6 -14.29 51.03 -1.42
N ASP A 7 -14.67 49.94 -2.09
CA ASP A 7 -15.08 48.70 -1.41
C ASP A 7 -13.89 47.92 -0.79
N ILE A 8 -12.65 48.21 -1.22
CA ILE A 8 -11.44 47.54 -0.72
C ILE A 8 -10.82 48.30 0.45
N GLU A 9 -11.03 49.61 0.56
CA GLU A 9 -10.54 50.41 1.69
C GLU A 9 -11.43 50.32 2.94
N ASN A 10 -12.71 49.94 2.80
CA ASN A 10 -13.61 49.72 3.94
C ASN A 10 -13.47 48.35 4.64
N ILE A 11 -12.63 47.44 4.14
CA ILE A 11 -12.40 46.12 4.77
C ILE A 11 -11.15 46.13 5.67
N LYS A 12 -10.37 47.22 5.68
CA LYS A 12 -9.14 47.34 6.50
C LYS A 12 -9.37 47.93 7.90
N GLY A 13 -10.62 48.11 8.33
CA GLY A 13 -10.96 48.76 9.60
C GLY A 13 -11.25 47.83 10.78
N ASP A 14 -11.56 46.56 10.56
CA ASP A 14 -12.05 45.69 11.63
C ASP A 14 -11.10 44.53 11.98
N SER A 15 -10.55 44.62 13.19
CA SER A 15 -10.13 43.51 14.05
C SER A 15 -8.97 42.63 13.57
N LEU A 16 -7.76 43.03 13.94
CA LEU A 16 -6.57 42.16 14.06
C LEU A 16 -6.56 41.32 15.36
N GLU A 17 -7.71 41.13 16.02
CA GLU A 17 -7.82 40.41 17.31
C GLU A 17 -8.46 39.01 17.22
N ASN A 18 -8.67 38.44 16.02
CA ASN A 18 -9.26 37.10 15.88
C ASN A 18 -8.48 36.16 14.95
N LEU A 19 -7.14 36.21 14.99
CA LEU A 19 -6.29 35.27 14.23
C LEU A 19 -5.85 34.02 15.03
N GLU A 20 -6.17 33.91 16.32
CA GLU A 20 -5.85 32.70 17.12
C GLU A 20 -6.85 31.53 16.92
N GLY A 21 -7.90 31.73 16.11
CA GLY A 21 -8.94 30.72 15.85
C GLY A 21 -8.79 29.94 14.55
N LEU A 22 -7.99 30.41 13.60
CA LEU A 22 -7.91 29.82 12.25
C LEU A 22 -7.00 28.59 12.18
N ASP A 23 -5.94 28.52 13.00
CA ASP A 23 -5.09 27.32 13.11
C ASP A 23 -5.82 26.13 13.78
N ASN A 24 -6.87 26.42 14.56
CA ASN A 24 -7.70 25.39 15.20
C ASN A 24 -8.79 24.82 14.29
N LEU A 25 -9.27 25.57 13.29
CA LEU A 25 -10.28 25.04 12.36
C LEU A 25 -9.68 23.99 11.41
N ASP A 26 -8.51 24.27 10.83
CA ASP A 26 -7.85 23.32 9.93
C ASP A 26 -7.43 22.03 10.65
N SER A 27 -7.03 22.13 11.93
CA SER A 27 -6.70 20.96 12.75
C SER A 27 -7.93 20.19 13.23
N LEU A 28 -9.06 20.85 13.48
CA LEU A 28 -10.33 20.20 13.80
C LEU A 28 -10.91 19.46 12.58
N ASP A 29 -10.87 20.07 11.40
CA ASP A 29 -11.37 19.46 10.17
C ASP A 29 -10.48 18.30 9.71
N ALA A 30 -9.15 18.44 9.79
CA ALA A 30 -8.22 17.34 9.56
C ALA A 30 -8.50 16.16 10.50
N LYS A 31 -8.64 16.44 11.81
CA LYS A 31 -8.92 15.41 12.82
C LYS A 31 -10.27 14.72 12.63
N LYS A 32 -11.29 15.45 12.18
CA LYS A 32 -12.62 14.92 11.87
C LYS A 32 -12.60 14.02 10.64
N ILE A 33 -11.82 14.38 9.62
CA ILE A 33 -11.59 13.56 8.42
C ILE A 33 -10.81 12.28 8.78
N THR A 34 -9.75 12.40 9.59
CA THR A 34 -8.98 11.24 10.06
C THR A 34 -9.86 10.28 10.88
N MET A 35 -10.67 10.81 11.79
CA MET A 35 -11.60 10.00 12.59
C MET A 35 -12.66 9.30 11.74
N GLY A 36 -13.21 9.97 10.72
CA GLY A 36 -14.17 9.35 9.79
C GLY A 36 -13.58 8.18 9.00
N ASN A 37 -12.34 8.33 8.53
CA ASN A 37 -11.64 7.26 7.83
C ASN A 37 -11.27 6.10 8.77
N GLU A 38 -10.93 6.36 10.03
CA GLU A 38 -10.66 5.31 11.02
C GLU A 38 -11.92 4.50 11.36
N GLU A 39 -13.08 5.14 11.45
CA GLU A 39 -14.35 4.49 11.75
C GLU A 39 -14.83 3.65 10.54
N GLU A 40 -14.73 4.19 9.32
CA GLU A 40 -15.00 3.45 8.07
C GLU A 40 -14.05 2.25 7.90
N ASN A 41 -12.77 2.39 8.26
CA ASN A 41 -11.80 1.29 8.23
C ASN A 41 -12.08 0.23 9.31
N ARG A 42 -12.49 0.64 10.53
CA ARG A 42 -12.92 -0.32 11.57
C ARG A 42 -14.16 -1.10 11.17
N GLU A 43 -15.15 -0.43 10.59
CA GLU A 43 -16.37 -1.10 10.10
C GLU A 43 -16.07 -2.13 8.99
N ARG A 44 -15.02 -1.89 8.19
CA ARG A 44 -14.53 -2.82 7.16
C ARG A 44 -13.56 -3.89 7.66
N GLY A 45 -13.30 -3.95 8.96
CA GLY A 45 -12.33 -4.90 9.53
C GLY A 45 -10.87 -4.62 9.15
N LEU A 46 -10.58 -3.41 8.67
CA LEU A 46 -9.23 -2.88 8.47
C LEU A 46 -8.78 -2.16 9.74
N GLU A 47 -8.79 -2.87 10.88
CA GLU A 47 -8.23 -2.26 12.09
C GLU A 47 -6.75 -1.93 11.85
N PRO A 48 -6.27 -0.75 12.27
CA PRO A 48 -4.84 -0.46 12.24
C PRO A 48 -4.16 -1.55 13.06
N ASN A 49 -3.29 -2.30 12.40
CA ASN A 49 -2.63 -3.45 13.01
C ASN A 49 -1.65 -2.94 14.07
N LYS A 50 -2.14 -2.72 15.30
CA LYS A 50 -1.37 -2.20 16.44
C LYS A 50 -0.18 -3.12 16.81
N GLY A 51 -0.09 -4.31 16.21
CA GLY A 51 0.97 -5.30 16.43
C GLY A 51 2.02 -5.44 15.32
N GLU A 52 1.88 -4.76 14.17
CA GLU A 52 2.91 -4.76 13.11
C GLU A 52 4.01 -3.74 13.40
N ASP A 53 4.65 -3.96 14.54
CA ASP A 53 5.82 -3.24 15.01
C ASP A 53 7.03 -3.62 14.14
N ASN A 54 7.27 -2.90 13.03
CA ASN A 54 8.50 -2.86 12.22
C ASN A 54 9.16 -4.19 11.77
N ARG A 55 8.51 -5.34 11.96
CA ARG A 55 9.12 -6.67 11.78
C ARG A 55 9.62 -6.91 10.35
N LEU A 56 8.95 -6.37 9.34
CA LEU A 56 9.39 -6.49 7.94
C LEU A 56 10.53 -5.53 7.60
N GLU A 57 10.51 -4.29 8.12
CA GLU A 57 11.62 -3.35 8.01
C GLU A 57 12.91 -3.91 8.63
N ASP A 58 12.78 -4.53 9.79
CA ASP A 58 13.86 -5.22 10.49
C ASP A 58 14.44 -6.38 9.68
N MET A 59 13.67 -6.99 8.77
CA MET A 59 14.16 -8.08 7.93
C MET A 59 15.03 -7.58 6.78
N TYR A 60 14.70 -6.43 6.18
CA TYR A 60 15.55 -5.78 5.17
C TYR A 60 16.86 -5.25 5.76
N MET A 61 16.84 -4.86 7.04
CA MET A 61 18.02 -4.40 7.79
C MET A 61 18.60 -5.47 8.71
N SER A 62 18.18 -6.72 8.57
CA SER A 62 18.56 -7.78 9.50
C SER A 62 20.08 -7.97 9.57
N ARG A 63 20.59 -8.24 10.77
CA ARG A 63 22.00 -8.58 10.99
C ARG A 63 22.40 -9.86 10.23
N ASN A 64 21.46 -10.77 10.03
CA ASN A 64 21.68 -11.99 9.26
C ASN A 64 21.73 -11.69 7.75
N TRP A 65 22.93 -11.80 7.15
CA TRP A 65 23.15 -11.48 5.75
C TRP A 65 22.29 -12.32 4.78
N LEU A 66 21.98 -13.57 5.12
CA LEU A 66 21.15 -14.46 4.28
C LEU A 66 19.71 -13.96 4.23
N VAL A 67 19.17 -13.57 5.39
CA VAL A 67 17.81 -13.03 5.50
C VAL A 67 17.72 -11.74 4.70
N ARG A 68 18.61 -10.80 4.95
CA ARG A 68 18.70 -9.55 4.18
C ARG A 68 18.79 -9.78 2.67
N MET A 69 19.62 -10.72 2.23
CA MET A 69 19.75 -11.06 0.81
C MET A 69 18.48 -11.65 0.23
N TYR A 70 17.82 -12.58 0.95
CA TYR A 70 16.57 -13.18 0.52
C TYR A 70 15.50 -12.11 0.26
N PHE A 71 15.28 -11.20 1.20
CA PHE A 71 14.27 -10.14 1.08
C PHE A 71 14.60 -9.16 -0.06
N ARG A 72 15.88 -8.79 -0.21
CA ARG A 72 16.34 -7.95 -1.31
C ARG A 72 16.08 -8.59 -2.68
N TRP A 73 16.48 -9.85 -2.84
CA TRP A 73 16.29 -10.61 -4.09
C TRP A 73 14.83 -10.81 -4.43
N ARG A 74 13.97 -11.00 -3.42
CA ARG A 74 12.53 -11.10 -3.63
C ARG A 74 11.98 -9.81 -4.23
N VAL A 75 12.31 -8.66 -3.64
CA VAL A 75 11.90 -7.34 -4.16
C VAL A 75 12.51 -7.08 -5.54
N ASP A 76 13.78 -7.42 -5.75
CA ASP A 76 14.41 -7.32 -7.08
C ASP A 76 13.69 -8.16 -8.13
N THR A 77 13.27 -9.37 -7.76
CA THR A 77 12.50 -10.25 -8.65
C THR A 77 11.15 -9.64 -8.99
N ALA A 78 10.44 -9.07 -8.01
CA ALA A 78 9.19 -8.36 -8.22
C ALA A 78 9.35 -7.15 -9.17
N ILE A 79 10.37 -6.31 -8.95
CA ILE A 79 10.69 -5.16 -9.80
C ILE A 79 11.00 -5.60 -11.23
N CYS A 80 11.86 -6.62 -11.39
CA CYS A 80 12.19 -7.18 -12.70
C CYS A 80 10.95 -7.71 -13.43
N LEU A 81 10.04 -8.34 -12.68
CA LEU A 81 8.80 -8.91 -13.22
C LEU A 81 7.83 -7.82 -13.70
N ALA A 82 7.79 -6.68 -13.02
CA ALA A 82 6.92 -5.55 -13.35
C ALA A 82 7.28 -4.82 -14.65
N ARG A 83 8.49 -5.01 -15.19
CA ARG A 83 8.97 -4.37 -16.44
C ARG A 83 8.72 -2.86 -16.47
N LEU A 84 9.15 -2.18 -15.41
CA LEU A 84 8.93 -0.76 -15.21
C LEU A 84 9.51 0.10 -16.34
N ARG A 85 8.82 1.17 -16.70
CA ARG A 85 9.29 2.20 -17.64
C ARG A 85 9.52 3.50 -16.88
N GLY A 86 10.43 4.36 -17.33
CA GLY A 86 10.73 5.61 -16.62
C GLY A 86 9.51 6.54 -16.39
N SER A 87 8.46 6.39 -17.19
CA SER A 87 7.19 7.11 -17.06
C SER A 87 6.15 6.41 -16.16
N SER A 88 6.47 5.25 -15.57
CA SER A 88 5.50 4.46 -14.80
C SER A 88 5.07 5.18 -13.53
N ARG A 89 3.77 5.05 -13.24
CA ARG A 89 3.10 5.57 -12.05
C ARG A 89 2.71 4.39 -11.19
N ILE A 90 3.44 4.24 -10.09
CA ILE A 90 3.49 3.01 -9.30
C ILE A 90 2.72 3.22 -8.00
N LEU A 91 1.74 2.38 -7.73
CA LEU A 91 1.15 2.24 -6.41
C LEU A 91 1.88 1.12 -5.65
N ASP A 92 2.50 1.45 -4.53
CA ASP A 92 3.04 0.49 -3.56
C ASP A 92 1.98 0.32 -2.46
N PHE A 93 1.13 -0.70 -2.59
CA PHE A 93 0.04 -0.97 -1.67
C PHE A 93 0.55 -1.87 -0.53
N GLY A 94 0.34 -1.46 0.72
CA GLY A 94 1.01 -2.05 1.88
C GLY A 94 2.50 -1.69 1.93
N CYS A 95 2.82 -0.41 1.73
CA CYS A 95 4.21 0.05 1.52
C CYS A 95 5.11 -0.06 2.76
N GLY A 96 4.54 -0.20 3.96
CA GLY A 96 5.27 -0.25 5.22
C GLY A 96 6.31 0.87 5.32
N GLY A 97 7.57 0.52 5.61
CA GLY A 97 8.66 1.50 5.72
C GLY A 97 9.14 2.14 4.41
N GLY A 98 8.37 2.06 3.31
CA GLY A 98 8.70 2.69 2.03
C GLY A 98 9.93 2.09 1.33
N TRP A 99 10.15 0.78 1.46
CA TRP A 99 11.34 0.15 0.88
C TRP A 99 11.37 0.24 -0.65
N LEU A 100 10.23 0.03 -1.30
CA LEU A 100 10.13 0.06 -2.76
C LEU A 100 10.38 1.47 -3.30
N GLU A 101 9.80 2.48 -2.66
CA GLU A 101 10.04 3.90 -2.96
C GLU A 101 11.53 4.25 -2.85
N LYS A 102 12.18 3.91 -1.73
CA LYS A 102 13.63 4.13 -1.51
C LYS A 102 14.49 3.45 -2.57
N LYS A 103 14.03 2.33 -3.14
CA LYS A 103 14.76 1.54 -4.14
C LYS A 103 14.52 2.04 -5.57
N LEU A 104 13.31 2.49 -5.88
CA LEU A 104 12.91 2.98 -7.20
C LEU A 104 13.07 4.51 -7.32
N LYS A 105 14.22 5.03 -6.89
CA LYS A 105 14.55 6.45 -7.03
C LYS A 105 14.49 6.84 -8.51
N GLY A 106 13.68 7.85 -8.84
CA GLY A 106 13.46 8.32 -10.21
C GLY A 106 12.17 7.80 -10.85
N TYR A 107 11.42 6.91 -10.20
CA TYR A 107 10.05 6.56 -10.57
C TYR A 107 9.05 7.38 -9.75
N LYS A 108 7.82 7.51 -10.27
CA LYS A 108 6.72 8.12 -9.52
C LYS A 108 6.02 7.03 -8.70
N VAL A 109 6.45 6.86 -7.44
CA VAL A 109 5.90 5.87 -6.50
C VAL A 109 4.94 6.57 -5.53
N PHE A 110 3.78 5.98 -5.32
CA PHE A 110 2.79 6.37 -4.33
C PHE A 110 2.67 5.21 -3.35
N GLY A 111 3.15 5.36 -2.12
CA GLY A 111 3.01 4.33 -1.09
C GLY A 111 1.75 4.54 -0.26
N TYR A 112 0.94 3.50 -0.16
CA TYR A 112 -0.23 3.46 0.72
C TYR A 112 -0.07 2.34 1.74
N ASP A 113 -0.41 2.62 2.99
CA ASP A 113 -0.45 1.64 4.08
C ASP A 113 -1.66 1.94 4.97
N ASN A 114 -2.24 0.93 5.62
CA ASN A 114 -3.33 1.17 6.58
C ASN A 114 -2.82 1.84 7.86
N ASN A 115 -1.52 1.80 8.13
CA ASN A 115 -0.88 2.60 9.17
C ASN A 115 -0.66 4.05 8.68
N PRO A 116 -1.32 5.05 9.27
CA PRO A 116 -1.19 6.46 8.88
C PRO A 116 0.24 7.00 8.98
N GLU A 117 1.08 6.45 9.86
CA GLU A 117 2.48 6.88 10.03
C GLU A 117 3.39 6.41 8.89
N LYS A 118 2.93 5.45 8.09
CA LYS A 118 3.72 4.79 7.04
C LYS A 118 3.26 5.13 5.63
N THR A 119 2.08 5.73 5.50
CA THR A 119 1.52 6.09 4.20
C THR A 119 2.15 7.37 3.64
N PHE A 120 2.39 7.41 2.33
CA PHE A 120 2.81 8.62 1.60
C PHE A 120 1.64 9.28 0.86
N VAL A 121 0.53 8.55 0.70
CA VAL A 121 -0.74 9.07 0.20
C VAL A 121 -1.85 8.70 1.16
N GLU A 122 -2.63 9.68 1.62
CA GLU A 122 -3.71 9.43 2.59
C GLU A 122 -4.78 8.47 2.05
N ASP A 123 -5.09 8.58 0.76
CA ASP A 123 -6.11 7.76 0.12
C ASP A 123 -5.70 7.40 -1.31
N TYR A 124 -5.32 6.14 -1.52
CA TYR A 124 -4.94 5.65 -2.85
C TYR A 124 -6.09 5.70 -3.86
N ARG A 125 -7.36 5.69 -3.41
CA ARG A 125 -8.56 5.71 -4.28
C ARG A 125 -8.69 7.03 -5.05
N LYS A 126 -8.02 8.09 -4.60
CA LYS A 126 -7.98 9.41 -5.26
C LYS A 126 -6.91 9.48 -6.35
N LEU A 127 -6.07 8.47 -6.48
CA LEU A 127 -5.04 8.44 -7.52
C LEU A 127 -5.66 8.21 -8.89
N VAL A 128 -4.97 8.68 -9.92
CA VAL A 128 -5.34 8.48 -11.32
C VAL A 128 -4.13 8.09 -12.14
N GLY A 129 -4.35 7.28 -13.16
CA GLY A 129 -3.31 6.95 -14.13
C GLY A 129 -2.29 5.94 -13.62
N ILE A 130 -2.63 5.06 -12.69
CA ILE A 130 -1.72 4.03 -12.18
C ILE A 130 -1.55 2.93 -13.24
N ASP A 131 -0.29 2.63 -13.59
CA ASP A 131 0.05 1.61 -14.61
C ASP A 131 0.81 0.40 -14.01
N LYS A 132 1.22 0.50 -12.75
CA LYS A 132 1.91 -0.54 -11.99
C LYS A 132 1.42 -0.53 -10.54
N ILE A 133 1.08 -1.71 -10.02
CA ILE A 133 0.72 -1.90 -8.62
C ILE A 133 1.64 -2.98 -8.03
N PHE A 134 2.16 -2.75 -6.84
CA PHE A 134 2.83 -3.75 -6.02
C PHE A 134 2.00 -4.00 -4.77
N ALA A 135 1.74 -5.26 -4.45
CA ALA A 135 1.12 -5.70 -3.21
C ALA A 135 1.93 -6.89 -2.69
N LEU A 136 3.03 -6.60 -2.00
CA LEU A 136 4.02 -7.60 -1.59
C LEU A 136 3.75 -8.06 -0.15
N ASP A 137 3.26 -9.29 0.02
CA ASP A 137 2.89 -9.88 1.32
C ASP A 137 1.82 -9.08 2.07
N VAL A 138 0.80 -8.61 1.33
CA VAL A 138 -0.27 -7.77 1.89
C VAL A 138 -1.56 -8.57 2.09
N PHE A 139 -1.98 -9.30 1.06
CA PHE A 139 -3.33 -9.87 1.03
C PHE A 139 -3.53 -11.04 2.00
N GLU A 140 -2.47 -11.68 2.49
CA GLU A 140 -2.58 -12.68 3.57
C GLU A 140 -3.16 -12.09 4.87
N HIS A 141 -2.99 -10.78 5.08
CA HIS A 141 -3.42 -10.06 6.28
C HIS A 141 -4.77 -9.37 6.13
N VAL A 142 -5.40 -9.45 4.95
CA VAL A 142 -6.64 -8.74 4.63
C VAL A 142 -7.79 -9.75 4.50
N PRO A 143 -9.00 -9.47 5.03
CA PRO A 143 -10.15 -10.38 4.86
C PRO A 143 -10.50 -10.60 3.39
N TYR A 144 -11.00 -11.80 3.06
CA TYR A 144 -11.27 -12.20 1.68
C TYR A 144 -12.19 -11.22 0.93
N GLU A 145 -13.26 -10.78 1.59
CA GLU A 145 -14.26 -9.87 1.04
C GLU A 145 -13.66 -8.49 0.76
N VAL A 146 -12.79 -8.02 1.65
CA VAL A 146 -12.12 -6.72 1.54
C VAL A 146 -11.08 -6.72 0.42
N ILE A 147 -10.40 -7.85 0.17
CA ILE A 147 -9.50 -7.98 -0.99
C ILE A 147 -10.29 -7.78 -2.28
N ASP A 148 -11.47 -8.41 -2.42
CA ASP A 148 -12.33 -8.28 -3.60
C ASP A 148 -12.65 -6.80 -3.90
N GLU A 149 -13.00 -6.03 -2.86
CA GLU A 149 -13.26 -4.59 -2.94
C GLU A 149 -12.00 -3.80 -3.34
N ILE A 150 -10.86 -4.04 -2.71
CA ILE A 150 -9.58 -3.41 -3.06
C ILE A 150 -9.23 -3.65 -4.54
N LEU A 151 -9.43 -4.88 -5.03
CA LEU A 151 -9.15 -5.21 -6.42
C LEU A 151 -10.10 -4.49 -7.40
N GLU A 152 -11.33 -4.16 -7.00
CA GLU A 152 -12.22 -3.28 -7.78
C GLU A 152 -11.75 -1.82 -7.73
N GLU A 153 -11.33 -1.31 -6.57
CA GLU A 153 -10.80 0.05 -6.45
C GLU A 153 -9.54 0.27 -7.31
N PHE A 154 -8.66 -0.74 -7.40
CA PHE A 154 -7.50 -0.69 -8.30
C PHE A 154 -7.87 -0.45 -9.76
N LYS A 155 -9.01 -0.99 -10.23
CA LYS A 155 -9.48 -0.76 -11.60
C LYS A 155 -9.89 0.70 -11.82
N LYS A 156 -10.40 1.39 -10.80
CA LYS A 156 -10.86 2.78 -10.89
C LYS A 156 -9.71 3.78 -10.99
N VAL A 157 -8.57 3.48 -10.38
CA VAL A 157 -7.37 4.34 -10.40
C VAL A 157 -6.43 4.03 -11.57
N ALA A 158 -6.77 3.03 -12.38
CA ALA A 158 -5.97 2.55 -13.50
C ALA A 158 -5.69 3.65 -14.53
N SER A 159 -4.60 3.50 -15.28
CA SER A 159 -4.37 4.26 -16.50
C SER A 159 -5.37 3.87 -17.60
N GLU A 160 -5.48 4.69 -18.66
CA GLU A 160 -6.30 4.37 -19.82
C GLU A 160 -5.93 3.03 -20.48
N ARG A 161 -4.66 2.61 -20.34
CA ARG A 161 -4.16 1.32 -20.84
C ARG A 161 -4.32 0.18 -19.82
N GLY A 162 -4.86 0.48 -18.65
CA GLY A 162 -4.91 -0.42 -17.50
C GLY A 162 -3.62 -0.43 -16.68
N PHE A 163 -3.33 -1.55 -16.02
CA PHE A 163 -2.15 -1.72 -15.18
C PHE A 163 -1.65 -3.17 -15.16
N ASP A 164 -0.39 -3.33 -14.72
CA ASP A 164 0.10 -4.61 -14.22
C ASP A 164 0.19 -4.59 -12.70
N ILE A 165 -0.22 -5.68 -12.05
CA ILE A 165 -0.05 -5.86 -10.61
C ILE A 165 0.92 -7.00 -10.33
N VAL A 166 1.90 -6.72 -9.46
CA VAL A 166 2.82 -7.69 -8.91
C VAL A 166 2.43 -8.00 -7.47
N VAL A 167 2.12 -9.27 -7.21
CA VAL A 167 1.70 -9.74 -5.89
C VAL A 167 2.67 -10.80 -5.40
N SER A 168 3.20 -10.67 -4.19
CA SER A 168 3.90 -11.77 -3.52
C SER A 168 2.98 -12.42 -2.51
N ILE A 169 2.92 -13.76 -2.54
CA ILE A 169 2.08 -14.54 -1.64
C ILE A 169 2.94 -15.64 -1.02
N PRO A 170 3.08 -15.71 0.32
CA PRO A 170 3.76 -16.81 0.99
C PRO A 170 2.98 -18.12 0.75
N THR A 171 3.70 -19.21 0.49
CA THR A 171 3.08 -20.50 0.14
C THR A 171 2.62 -21.30 1.36
N GLU A 172 3.01 -20.90 2.58
CA GLU A 172 2.73 -21.59 3.85
C GLU A 172 3.04 -23.10 3.90
N ASN A 173 3.83 -23.59 2.94
CA ASN A 173 4.18 -25.00 2.79
C ASN A 173 4.94 -25.55 4.01
N LEU A 174 4.94 -26.88 4.18
CA LEU A 174 5.67 -27.56 5.28
C LEU A 174 7.12 -27.11 5.44
N LEU A 175 7.81 -26.76 4.35
CA LEU A 175 9.17 -26.22 4.40
C LEU A 175 9.24 -24.83 5.06
N SER A 176 8.32 -23.92 4.72
CA SER A 176 8.29 -22.58 5.34
C SER A 176 7.91 -22.67 6.82
N ARG A 177 7.00 -23.61 7.18
CA ARG A 177 6.67 -23.94 8.57
C ARG A 177 7.87 -24.47 9.35
N LYS A 178 8.65 -25.39 8.76
CA LYS A 178 9.90 -25.92 9.36
C LYS A 178 10.97 -24.84 9.53
N VAL A 179 11.19 -23.99 8.54
CA VAL A 179 12.14 -22.86 8.64
C VAL A 179 11.73 -21.91 9.76
N ARG A 180 10.43 -21.57 9.87
CA ARG A 180 9.87 -20.76 10.98
C ARG A 180 10.08 -21.42 12.34
N ARG A 181 9.81 -22.71 12.45
CA ARG A 181 10.02 -23.49 13.69
C ARG A 181 11.50 -23.48 14.11
N LEU A 182 12.42 -23.60 13.16
CA LEU A 182 13.87 -23.56 13.43
C LEU A 182 14.36 -22.19 13.92
N VAL A 183 13.69 -21.10 13.53
CA VAL A 183 14.00 -19.74 14.01
C VAL A 183 13.14 -19.31 15.21
N GLY A 184 12.49 -20.26 15.89
CA GLY A 184 11.71 -20.00 17.11
C GLY A 184 10.38 -19.26 16.88
N LYS A 185 9.86 -19.25 15.64
CA LYS A 185 8.58 -18.61 15.29
C LYS A 185 7.46 -19.65 15.15
N LYS A 186 6.21 -19.22 15.39
CA LYS A 186 5.00 -20.02 15.09
C LYS A 186 4.94 -20.38 13.60
N GLU A 187 4.40 -21.57 13.30
CA GLU A 187 4.38 -22.16 11.96
C GLU A 187 3.57 -21.36 10.95
N VAL A 188 2.44 -20.81 11.39
CA VAL A 188 1.60 -19.86 10.66
C VAL A 188 1.45 -18.65 11.59
N PRO A 189 1.68 -17.41 11.12
CA PRO A 189 1.27 -16.24 11.89
C PRO A 189 -0.23 -16.33 12.18
N ASP A 190 -0.64 -16.01 13.40
CA ASP A 190 -2.08 -15.89 13.72
C ASP A 190 -2.77 -14.78 12.88
N GLU A 191 -1.94 -13.97 12.20
CA GLU A 191 -2.22 -12.77 11.41
C GLU A 191 -2.60 -13.08 9.95
N HIS A 192 -2.40 -14.32 9.48
CA HIS A 192 -2.76 -14.72 8.12
C HIS A 192 -4.22 -15.19 8.09
N ILE A 193 -5.12 -14.30 7.66
CA ILE A 193 -6.57 -14.54 7.69
C ILE A 193 -7.13 -14.96 6.33
N THR A 194 -6.42 -14.67 5.23
CA THR A 194 -6.80 -15.14 3.89
C THR A 194 -5.74 -16.09 3.32
N SER A 195 -6.18 -17.28 2.90
CA SER A 195 -5.27 -18.30 2.39
C SER A 195 -4.72 -17.98 1.00
N TYR A 196 -3.55 -18.53 0.70
CA TYR A 196 -2.92 -18.47 -0.63
C TYR A 196 -3.90 -18.80 -1.78
N ASN A 197 -4.70 -19.87 -1.64
CA ASN A 197 -5.62 -20.30 -2.71
C ASN A 197 -6.77 -19.30 -2.92
N GLN A 198 -7.25 -18.71 -1.83
CA GLN A 198 -8.27 -17.67 -1.87
C GLN A 198 -7.75 -16.41 -2.59
N ILE A 199 -6.53 -15.96 -2.26
CA ILE A 199 -5.91 -14.78 -2.90
C ILE A 199 -5.75 -15.05 -4.40
N VAL A 200 -5.20 -16.21 -4.79
CA VAL A 200 -5.03 -16.57 -6.22
C VAL A 200 -6.38 -16.64 -6.94
N LYS A 201 -7.43 -17.15 -6.28
CA LYS A 201 -8.79 -17.19 -6.84
C LYS A 201 -9.31 -15.79 -7.13
N LEU A 202 -9.15 -14.84 -6.20
CA LEU A 202 -9.56 -13.45 -6.38
C LEU A 202 -8.77 -12.77 -7.50
N LEU A 203 -7.44 -12.93 -7.52
CA LEU A 203 -6.61 -12.36 -8.58
C LEU A 203 -7.00 -12.88 -9.97
N ASN A 204 -7.27 -14.18 -10.11
CA ASN A 204 -7.74 -14.77 -11.37
C ASN A 204 -9.17 -14.34 -11.74
N LYS A 205 -10.02 -14.00 -10.75
CA LYS A 205 -11.36 -13.45 -10.99
C LYS A 205 -11.27 -12.03 -11.56
N HIS A 206 -10.34 -11.20 -11.07
CA HIS A 206 -10.28 -9.78 -11.42
C HIS A 206 -9.36 -9.48 -12.60
N PHE A 207 -8.28 -10.26 -12.77
CA PHE A 207 -7.18 -9.91 -13.66
C PHE A 207 -6.72 -11.10 -14.52
N LYS A 208 -6.09 -10.78 -15.64
CA LYS A 208 -5.48 -11.76 -16.53
C LYS A 208 -4.11 -12.17 -16.01
N PHE A 209 -3.94 -13.45 -15.71
CA PHE A 209 -2.64 -14.02 -15.35
C PHE A 209 -1.63 -13.83 -16.49
N LYS A 210 -0.43 -13.31 -16.18
CA LYS A 210 0.66 -13.13 -17.14
C LYS A 210 1.85 -14.04 -16.83
N LYS A 211 2.31 -14.05 -15.57
CA LYS A 211 3.51 -14.81 -15.18
C LYS A 211 3.52 -15.14 -13.68
N ARG A 212 4.22 -16.22 -13.32
CA ARG A 212 4.54 -16.59 -11.94
C ARG A 212 6.02 -16.92 -11.83
N VAL A 213 6.64 -16.48 -10.74
CA VAL A 213 7.98 -16.90 -10.32
C VAL A 213 7.83 -17.63 -8.99
N ASN A 214 8.39 -18.84 -8.90
CA ASN A 214 8.51 -19.56 -7.64
C ASN A 214 9.81 -19.12 -6.95
N PHE A 215 9.70 -18.39 -5.86
CA PHE A 215 10.84 -17.87 -5.12
C PHE A 215 11.19 -18.83 -3.97
N PHE A 216 12.12 -19.75 -4.25
CA PHE A 216 12.63 -20.76 -3.32
C PHE A 216 11.56 -21.62 -2.63
N THR A 217 10.40 -21.84 -3.25
CA THR A 217 9.25 -22.60 -2.71
C THR A 217 8.57 -22.01 -1.47
N VAL A 218 9.09 -20.88 -0.94
CA VAL A 218 8.57 -20.19 0.24
C VAL A 218 7.55 -19.11 -0.14
N CYS A 219 7.71 -18.52 -1.32
CA CYS A 219 6.88 -17.43 -1.81
C CYS A 219 6.66 -17.58 -3.31
N HIS A 220 5.47 -17.24 -3.78
CA HIS A 220 5.21 -17.07 -5.20
C HIS A 220 5.02 -15.59 -5.50
N ILE A 221 5.71 -15.11 -6.54
CA ILE A 221 5.55 -13.75 -7.07
C ILE A 221 4.79 -13.86 -8.38
N TYR A 222 3.63 -13.23 -8.41
CA TYR A 222 2.71 -13.22 -9.53
C TYR A 222 2.76 -11.90 -10.27
N LEU A 223 2.53 -11.96 -11.58
CA LEU A 223 2.23 -10.84 -12.45
C LEU A 223 0.87 -11.08 -13.08
N TYR A 224 -0.02 -10.13 -12.87
CA TYR A 224 -1.34 -10.05 -13.48
C TYR A 224 -1.49 -8.74 -14.24
N GLY A 225 -2.40 -8.69 -15.20
CA GLY A 225 -2.75 -7.46 -15.91
C GLY A 225 -4.25 -7.21 -15.95
N PHE A 226 -4.61 -5.93 -15.94
CA PHE A 226 -5.94 -5.39 -16.18
C PHE A 226 -5.83 -4.38 -17.32
N GLY A 227 -6.80 -4.34 -18.25
CA GLY A 227 -6.70 -3.56 -19.48
C GLY A 227 -5.90 -4.27 -20.59
N GLU A 228 -5.41 -3.50 -21.57
CA GLU A 228 -4.71 -4.00 -22.77
C GLU A 228 -3.30 -4.56 -22.50
#